data_AF-A0AAV9LP33-F1
#
_entry.id   AF-A0AAV9LP33-F1
#
_cell.length_a   1.000
_cell.length_b   1.000
_cell.length_c   1.000
_cell.angle_alpha   90.00
_cell.angle_beta   90.00
_cell.angle_gamma   90.00
#
_symmetry.space_group_name_H-M   'P 1'
#
loop_
_entity.id
_entity.type
_entity.pdbx_description
1 polymer ?
#
loop_
_entity_poly.entity_id
_entity_poly.type
_entity_poly.pdbx_seq_one_letter_code
_entity_poly.pdbx_strand_id
1 'polypeptide(L)'
;MSGGGILDGQGKAAWECRESKKCTKLPNNLCFNSLTNSIIKDITTLDSKSFDVNVNQCKNLTFLNFNVSAPASSPNTDGIHISRSSSVNVTDSNFATGDDCISIGNEREQLYITKVTCGPGHGISVGSLGGNPDEKPALPSQVKISKVTFLNMKGTSRTQSVVSLICSKGSPCEEGPAKSSCENIKPNFKGKQSPAICSASASAPAAAAAAAAPSSSS
;
A
#
# COMPACT_ATOMS: atom_id res chain seq x y z
N MET A 1 22.35 2.42 -2.43
CA MET A 1 22.02 3.83 -2.16
C MET A 1 21.59 3.96 -0.70
N SER A 2 22.11 4.93 0.04
CA SER A 2 21.72 5.22 1.43
C SER A 2 22.07 6.65 1.83
N GLY A 3 21.54 7.14 2.94
CA GLY A 3 22.01 8.42 3.52
C GLY A 3 21.06 9.16 4.46
N GLY A 4 19.85 8.65 4.72
CA GLY A 4 18.86 9.31 5.59
C GLY A 4 18.14 10.49 4.94
N GLY A 5 18.47 10.83 3.69
CA GLY A 5 17.98 12.02 3.01
C GLY A 5 16.52 11.93 2.56
N ILE A 6 15.91 13.09 2.37
CA ILE A 6 14.59 13.27 1.80
C ILE A 6 14.74 13.77 0.36
N LEU A 7 14.11 13.09 -0.60
CA LEU A 7 13.94 13.57 -1.96
C LEU A 7 12.56 14.20 -2.11
N ASP A 8 12.52 15.53 -2.10
CA ASP A 8 11.29 16.32 -2.23
C ASP A 8 10.98 16.63 -3.71
N GLY A 9 9.89 16.04 -4.19
CA GLY A 9 9.38 16.18 -5.54
C GLY A 9 8.54 17.43 -5.78
N GLN A 10 8.10 18.14 -4.73
CA GLN A 10 7.26 19.34 -4.83
C GLN A 10 6.03 19.14 -5.75
N GLY A 11 5.29 18.06 -5.52
CA GLY A 11 4.26 17.53 -6.41
C GLY A 11 3.01 18.39 -6.57
N LYS A 12 2.71 19.31 -5.64
CA LYS A 12 1.45 20.06 -5.59
C LYS A 12 1.03 20.70 -6.92
N ALA A 13 1.92 21.47 -7.53
CA ALA A 13 1.63 22.13 -8.81
C ALA A 13 1.35 21.14 -9.95
N ALA A 14 1.99 19.96 -9.91
CA ALA A 14 1.78 18.91 -10.89
C ALA A 14 0.41 18.24 -10.71
N TRP A 15 -0.04 18.03 -9.48
CA TRP A 15 -1.36 17.47 -9.16
C TRP A 15 -2.49 18.39 -9.63
N GLU A 16 -2.39 19.69 -9.33
CA GLU A 16 -3.35 20.72 -9.82
C GLU A 16 -3.38 20.77 -11.37
N CYS A 17 -2.22 20.65 -12.02
CA CYS A 17 -2.13 20.60 -13.47
C CYS A 17 -2.79 19.33 -14.05
N ARG A 18 -2.67 18.20 -13.36
CA ARG A 18 -3.27 16.92 -13.76
C ARG A 18 -4.79 16.95 -13.62
N GLU A 19 -5.32 17.46 -12.52
CA GLU A 19 -6.76 17.62 -12.30
C GLU A 19 -7.40 18.50 -13.38
N SER A 20 -6.70 19.57 -13.79
CA SER A 20 -7.12 20.42 -14.91
C SER A 20 -6.86 19.83 -16.30
N LYS A 21 -6.38 18.58 -16.40
CA LYS A 21 -6.04 17.85 -17.64
C LYS A 21 -5.02 18.55 -18.54
N LYS A 22 -4.22 19.46 -17.98
CA LYS A 22 -3.18 20.21 -18.71
C LYS A 22 -1.84 19.47 -18.74
N CYS A 23 -1.60 18.59 -17.76
CA CYS A 23 -0.42 17.75 -17.67
C CYS A 23 -0.82 16.28 -17.75
N THR A 24 -0.25 15.55 -18.72
CA THR A 24 -0.53 14.11 -18.92
C THR A 24 0.67 13.21 -18.65
N LYS A 25 1.89 13.76 -18.66
CA LYS A 25 3.12 13.04 -18.37
C LYS A 25 3.93 13.79 -17.31
N LEU A 26 4.12 13.15 -16.17
CA LEU A 26 4.80 13.72 -15.01
C LEU A 26 5.95 12.80 -14.60
N PRO A 27 7.09 13.35 -14.14
CA PRO A 27 8.23 12.54 -13.74
C PRO A 27 7.99 11.90 -12.38
N ASN A 28 8.70 10.80 -12.15
CA ASN A 28 8.80 10.15 -10.84
C ASN A 28 9.98 10.73 -10.06
N ASN A 29 9.99 10.59 -8.73
CA ASN A 29 11.15 11.00 -7.91
C ASN A 29 12.37 10.11 -8.19
N LEU A 30 12.17 8.79 -8.25
CA LEU A 30 13.25 7.81 -8.48
C LEU A 30 12.86 6.79 -9.54
N CYS A 31 13.83 6.44 -10.38
CA CYS A 31 13.72 5.37 -11.37
C CYS A 31 14.95 4.47 -11.27
N PHE A 32 14.76 3.22 -10.85
CA PHE A 32 15.81 2.21 -10.81
C PHE A 32 15.61 1.26 -11.99
N ASN A 33 16.57 1.29 -12.91
CA ASN A 33 16.56 0.46 -14.11
C ASN A 33 17.77 -0.48 -14.10
N SER A 34 17.53 -1.77 -14.31
CA SER A 34 18.60 -2.76 -14.53
C SER A 34 19.62 -2.91 -13.39
N LEU A 35 19.28 -2.49 -12.18
CA LEU A 35 20.14 -2.70 -11.01
C LEU A 35 20.23 -4.17 -10.65
N THR A 36 21.43 -4.62 -10.26
CA THR A 36 21.67 -5.97 -9.76
C THR A 36 22.36 -5.93 -8.41
N ASN A 37 22.02 -6.85 -7.49
CA ASN A 37 22.68 -7.03 -6.18
C ASN A 37 22.82 -5.72 -5.39
N SER A 38 21.70 -5.04 -5.18
CA SER A 38 21.68 -3.67 -4.68
C SER A 38 20.78 -3.52 -3.45
N ILE A 39 21.16 -2.60 -2.56
CA ILE A 39 20.36 -2.21 -1.40
C ILE A 39 20.11 -0.70 -1.47
N ILE A 40 18.84 -0.31 -1.37
CA ILE A 40 18.35 1.05 -1.21
C ILE A 40 17.83 1.14 0.22
N LYS A 41 18.47 1.94 1.08
CA LYS A 41 18.10 1.98 2.49
C LYS A 41 18.12 3.37 3.09
N ASP A 42 17.29 3.59 4.09
CA ASP A 42 17.25 4.83 4.86
C ASP A 42 17.04 6.04 3.93
N ILE A 43 16.06 5.97 3.03
CA ILE A 43 15.71 7.06 2.10
C ILE A 43 14.23 7.37 2.25
N THR A 44 13.89 8.65 2.19
CA THR A 44 12.51 9.11 2.13
C THR A 44 12.25 9.81 0.80
N THR A 45 11.15 9.47 0.11
CA THR A 45 10.60 10.30 -0.96
C THR A 45 9.40 11.09 -0.43
N LEU A 46 9.33 12.35 -0.83
CA LEU A 46 8.29 13.28 -0.43
C LEU A 46 7.65 13.90 -1.67
N ASP A 47 6.32 13.94 -1.68
CA ASP A 47 5.49 14.70 -2.63
C ASP A 47 5.92 14.53 -4.10
N SER A 48 6.03 13.30 -4.59
CA SER A 48 6.32 13.05 -6.00
C SER A 48 5.26 13.66 -6.93
N LYS A 49 5.68 14.09 -8.12
CA LYS A 49 4.77 14.61 -9.16
C LYS A 49 3.91 13.50 -9.80
N SER A 50 4.34 12.25 -9.68
CA SER A 50 3.70 11.03 -10.20
C SER A 50 4.06 9.89 -9.24
N PHE A 51 4.32 8.68 -9.72
CA PHE A 51 4.86 7.60 -8.89
C PHE A 51 6.13 8.06 -8.16
N ASP A 52 6.33 7.62 -6.94
CA ASP A 52 7.52 7.93 -6.15
C ASP A 52 8.73 7.15 -6.68
N VAL A 53 8.59 5.83 -6.81
CA VAL A 53 9.67 4.95 -7.27
C VAL A 53 9.17 4.04 -8.38
N ASN A 54 9.90 4.01 -9.49
CA ASN A 54 9.75 2.99 -10.52
C ASN A 54 10.94 2.01 -10.50
N VAL A 55 10.65 0.71 -10.43
CA VAL A 55 11.62 -0.38 -10.44
C VAL A 55 11.36 -1.24 -11.67
N ASN A 56 12.33 -1.28 -12.57
CA ASN A 56 12.19 -1.97 -13.85
C ASN A 56 13.48 -2.75 -14.17
N GLN A 57 13.33 -4.02 -14.57
CA GLN A 57 14.44 -4.89 -14.95
C GLN A 57 15.51 -5.09 -13.86
N CYS A 58 15.15 -4.94 -12.59
CA CYS A 58 16.07 -5.12 -11.47
C CYS A 58 16.16 -6.58 -11.02
N LYS A 59 17.31 -6.97 -10.47
CA LYS A 59 17.55 -8.31 -9.93
C LYS A 59 18.21 -8.24 -8.56
N ASN A 60 17.70 -8.97 -7.58
CA ASN A 60 18.26 -8.98 -6.21
C ASN A 60 18.42 -7.55 -5.65
N LEU A 61 17.28 -6.86 -5.54
CA LEU A 61 17.19 -5.46 -5.09
C LEU A 61 16.41 -5.43 -3.77
N THR A 62 16.98 -4.79 -2.75
CA THR A 62 16.34 -4.65 -1.44
C THR A 62 16.07 -3.19 -1.12
N PHE A 63 14.83 -2.87 -0.77
CA PHE A 63 14.42 -1.63 -0.09
C PHE A 63 14.30 -1.92 1.41
N LEU A 64 15.09 -1.24 2.23
CA LEU A 64 15.11 -1.41 3.68
C LEU A 64 14.94 -0.06 4.37
N ASN A 65 13.96 0.10 5.26
CA ASN A 65 13.69 1.40 5.89
C ASN A 65 13.55 2.52 4.85
N PHE A 66 12.73 2.23 3.83
CA PHE A 66 12.43 3.16 2.75
C PHE A 66 11.06 3.78 3.02
N ASN A 67 10.97 5.11 3.01
CA ASN A 67 9.74 5.80 3.34
C ASN A 67 9.22 6.60 2.15
N VAL A 68 7.90 6.61 1.97
CA VAL A 68 7.20 7.44 0.98
C VAL A 68 6.17 8.27 1.72
N SER A 69 6.09 9.56 1.41
CA SER A 69 5.07 10.45 1.93
C SER A 69 4.50 11.35 0.84
N ALA A 70 3.21 11.24 0.62
CA ALA A 70 2.42 12.16 -0.18
C ALA A 70 0.99 12.25 0.42
N PRO A 71 0.25 13.35 0.20
CA PRO A 71 -1.11 13.51 0.71
C PRO A 71 -2.08 12.45 0.18
N ALA A 72 -3.12 12.11 0.94
CA ALA A 72 -4.14 11.16 0.48
C ALA A 72 -4.84 11.56 -0.83
N SER A 73 -4.84 12.86 -1.16
CA SER A 73 -5.45 13.41 -2.36
C SER A 73 -4.48 13.54 -3.54
N SER A 74 -3.19 13.19 -3.40
CA SER A 74 -2.23 13.34 -4.50
C SER A 74 -2.42 12.25 -5.56
N PRO A 75 -2.84 12.61 -6.79
CA PRO A 75 -3.22 11.64 -7.81
C PRO A 75 -2.01 10.85 -8.32
N ASN A 76 -2.12 9.51 -8.31
CA ASN A 76 -1.13 8.57 -8.85
C ASN A 76 0.27 8.77 -8.27
N THR A 77 0.30 8.86 -6.94
CA THR A 77 1.54 8.85 -6.15
C THR A 77 1.80 7.44 -5.66
N ASP A 78 1.94 6.49 -6.59
CA ASP A 78 2.28 5.11 -6.26
C ASP A 78 3.64 5.07 -5.54
N GLY A 79 3.75 4.35 -4.43
CA GLY A 79 4.98 4.30 -3.64
C GLY A 79 6.14 3.62 -4.38
N ILE A 80 6.06 2.29 -4.56
CA ILE A 80 7.00 1.55 -5.39
C ILE A 80 6.24 0.77 -6.46
N HIS A 81 6.42 1.15 -7.71
CA HIS A 81 5.97 0.37 -8.86
C HIS A 81 7.05 -0.64 -9.27
N ILE A 82 6.75 -1.94 -9.25
CA ILE A 82 7.70 -3.02 -9.56
C ILE A 82 7.25 -3.76 -10.81
N SER A 83 8.07 -3.71 -11.86
CA SER A 83 7.83 -4.45 -13.12
C SER A 83 9.11 -5.12 -13.59
N ARG A 84 8.97 -6.22 -14.36
CA ARG A 84 10.08 -6.90 -15.05
C ARG A 84 11.28 -7.25 -14.15
N SER A 85 11.08 -7.47 -12.86
CA SER A 85 12.15 -7.56 -11.86
C SER A 85 12.10 -8.86 -11.07
N SER A 86 13.26 -9.36 -10.62
CA SER A 86 13.35 -10.62 -9.88
C SER A 86 14.08 -10.51 -8.54
N SER A 87 13.62 -11.28 -7.55
CA SER A 87 14.17 -11.31 -6.19
C SER A 87 14.21 -9.91 -5.57
N VAL A 88 13.05 -9.23 -5.54
CA VAL A 88 12.91 -7.90 -4.95
C VAL A 88 12.38 -8.02 -3.53
N ASN A 89 13.02 -7.33 -2.59
CA ASN A 89 12.60 -7.27 -1.18
C ASN A 89 12.21 -5.85 -0.79
N VAL A 90 11.07 -5.68 -0.14
CA VAL A 90 10.67 -4.43 0.50
C VAL A 90 10.40 -4.72 1.97
N THR A 91 11.20 -4.16 2.88
CA THR A 91 11.13 -4.49 4.30
C THR A 91 11.32 -3.30 5.23
N ASP A 92 10.60 -3.34 6.35
CA ASP A 92 10.68 -2.35 7.43
C ASP A 92 10.43 -0.91 6.91
N SER A 93 9.45 -0.74 6.03
CA SER A 93 9.22 0.47 5.22
C SER A 93 7.81 1.05 5.45
N ASN A 94 7.64 2.36 5.25
CA ASN A 94 6.35 3.04 5.42
C ASN A 94 5.94 3.79 4.15
N PHE A 95 4.68 3.64 3.74
CA PHE A 95 4.13 4.28 2.55
C PHE A 95 2.86 5.04 2.90
N ALA A 96 2.92 6.36 2.81
CA ALA A 96 1.77 7.23 2.77
C ALA A 96 1.66 7.83 1.37
N THR A 97 0.59 7.47 0.67
CA THR A 97 0.37 7.74 -0.76
C THR A 97 -1.08 8.15 -1.01
N GLY A 98 -1.35 8.74 -2.17
CA GLY A 98 -2.70 8.92 -2.70
C GLY A 98 -3.17 7.80 -3.63
N ASP A 99 -2.30 6.82 -3.94
CA ASP A 99 -2.59 5.66 -4.81
C ASP A 99 -1.94 4.39 -4.20
N ASP A 100 -1.56 3.39 -4.98
CA ASP A 100 -0.93 2.16 -4.47
C ASP A 100 0.34 2.43 -3.64
N CYS A 101 0.49 1.80 -2.47
CA CYS A 101 1.76 1.81 -1.74
C CYS A 101 2.84 1.04 -2.49
N ILE A 102 2.45 -0.14 -3.02
CA ILE A 102 3.29 -0.99 -3.86
C ILE A 102 2.41 -1.52 -4.98
N SER A 103 2.64 -1.04 -6.21
CA SER A 103 1.98 -1.55 -7.40
C SER A 103 2.89 -2.53 -8.12
N ILE A 104 2.32 -3.63 -8.58
CA ILE A 104 3.08 -4.79 -9.02
C ILE A 104 2.70 -5.14 -10.46
N GLY A 105 3.54 -4.75 -11.41
CA GLY A 105 3.36 -4.98 -12.83
C GLY A 105 3.72 -6.40 -13.30
N ASN A 106 3.97 -6.52 -14.60
CA ASN A 106 4.19 -7.79 -15.29
C ASN A 106 5.62 -8.36 -15.12
N GLU A 107 5.82 -9.59 -15.59
CA GLU A 107 7.14 -10.24 -15.79
C GLU A 107 8.09 -10.20 -14.58
N ARG A 108 7.55 -10.46 -13.41
CA ARG A 108 8.30 -10.46 -12.14
C ARG A 108 8.40 -11.85 -11.53
N GLU A 109 9.42 -12.04 -10.72
CA GLU A 109 9.66 -13.30 -10.01
C GLU A 109 10.16 -13.02 -8.59
N GLN A 110 9.63 -13.70 -7.57
CA GLN A 110 10.09 -13.60 -6.18
C GLN A 110 10.07 -12.17 -5.63
N LEU A 111 8.89 -11.70 -5.23
CA LEU A 111 8.71 -10.43 -4.53
C LEU A 111 8.32 -10.69 -3.07
N TYR A 112 9.13 -10.16 -2.14
CA TYR A 112 8.87 -10.26 -0.70
C TYR A 112 8.57 -8.88 -0.13
N ILE A 113 7.38 -8.72 0.44
CA ILE A 113 6.93 -7.50 1.11
C ILE A 113 6.69 -7.84 2.58
N THR A 114 7.50 -7.30 3.48
CA THR A 114 7.48 -7.71 4.89
C THR A 114 7.59 -6.51 5.82
N LYS A 115 6.78 -6.47 6.90
CA LYS A 115 6.80 -5.35 7.87
C LYS A 115 6.65 -3.98 7.20
N VAL A 116 5.62 -3.86 6.37
CA VAL A 116 5.31 -2.62 5.68
C VAL A 116 4.07 -1.98 6.29
N THR A 117 4.15 -0.68 6.55
CA THR A 117 2.96 0.13 6.84
C THR A 117 2.52 0.81 5.54
N CYS A 118 1.26 0.65 5.17
CA CYS A 118 0.72 1.16 3.92
C CYS A 118 -0.58 1.91 4.18
N GLY A 119 -0.67 3.16 3.74
CA GLY A 119 -1.89 3.93 3.86
C GLY A 119 -1.65 5.42 3.94
N PRO A 120 -2.56 6.25 3.38
CA PRO A 120 -3.99 5.95 3.17
C PRO A 120 -4.44 5.41 1.80
N GLY A 121 -3.57 5.33 0.79
CA GLY A 121 -3.95 5.10 -0.62
C GLY A 121 -4.65 3.77 -0.97
N HIS A 122 -4.26 3.11 -2.06
CA HIS A 122 -4.99 1.95 -2.60
C HIS A 122 -4.47 0.58 -2.17
N GLY A 123 -3.31 0.52 -1.53
CA GLY A 123 -2.83 -0.69 -0.87
C GLY A 123 -1.64 -1.31 -1.59
N ILE A 124 -1.58 -2.63 -1.59
CA ILE A 124 -0.62 -3.39 -2.40
C ILE A 124 -1.41 -4.06 -3.51
N SER A 125 -1.14 -3.66 -4.75
CA SER A 125 -1.96 -4.04 -5.91
C SER A 125 -1.15 -4.84 -6.91
N VAL A 126 -1.73 -5.92 -7.42
CA VAL A 126 -1.19 -6.66 -8.56
C VAL A 126 -1.88 -6.19 -9.83
N GLY A 127 -1.08 -5.66 -10.75
CA GLY A 127 -1.50 -5.16 -12.02
C GLY A 127 -1.58 -3.63 -12.08
N SER A 128 -2.30 -3.08 -13.06
CA SER A 128 -3.06 -3.83 -14.08
C SER A 128 -2.16 -4.68 -14.98
N LEU A 129 -2.62 -5.90 -15.31
CA LEU A 129 -1.93 -6.87 -16.19
C LEU A 129 -2.78 -7.12 -17.44
N GLY A 130 -2.16 -7.60 -18.53
CA GLY A 130 -2.85 -7.92 -19.77
C GLY A 130 -3.15 -6.71 -20.66
N GLY A 131 -2.46 -5.58 -20.43
CA GLY A 131 -2.62 -4.38 -21.24
C GLY A 131 -1.97 -4.47 -22.63
N ASN A 132 -1.07 -5.44 -22.82
CA ASN A 132 -0.35 -5.66 -24.08
C ASN A 132 -0.57 -7.09 -24.59
N PRO A 133 -0.85 -7.31 -25.89
CA PRO A 133 -1.02 -8.65 -26.46
C PRO A 133 0.22 -9.54 -26.35
N ASP A 134 1.41 -8.92 -26.34
CA ASP A 134 2.70 -9.61 -26.23
C ASP A 134 3.14 -9.84 -24.78
N GLU A 135 2.28 -9.51 -23.80
CA GLU A 135 2.56 -9.74 -22.40
C GLU A 135 2.67 -11.25 -22.15
N LYS A 136 3.84 -11.70 -21.70
CA LYS A 136 4.06 -13.11 -21.38
C LYS A 136 3.06 -13.57 -20.32
N PRO A 137 2.58 -14.83 -20.39
CA PRO A 137 1.71 -15.38 -19.37
C PRO A 137 2.32 -15.20 -17.98
N ALA A 138 1.51 -14.69 -17.04
CA ALA A 138 1.95 -14.55 -15.66
C ALA A 138 2.36 -15.91 -15.11
N LEU A 139 3.63 -16.04 -14.69
CA LEU A 139 4.08 -17.16 -13.88
C LEU A 139 3.24 -17.23 -12.58
N PRO A 140 3.17 -18.39 -11.90
CA PRO A 140 2.51 -18.49 -10.60
C PRO A 140 2.99 -17.36 -9.68
N SER A 141 2.07 -16.75 -8.93
CA SER A 141 2.37 -15.59 -8.09
C SER A 141 3.40 -15.95 -7.02
N GLN A 142 4.67 -15.66 -7.29
CA GLN A 142 5.77 -15.76 -6.34
C GLN A 142 5.85 -14.48 -5.50
N VAL A 143 4.73 -14.11 -4.88
CA VAL A 143 4.64 -12.98 -3.93
C VAL A 143 4.40 -13.49 -2.55
N LYS A 144 5.25 -13.06 -1.63
CA LYS A 144 5.02 -13.26 -0.21
C LYS A 144 4.83 -11.91 0.45
N ILE A 145 3.64 -11.71 1.03
CA ILE A 145 3.29 -10.54 1.82
C ILE A 145 3.16 -10.99 3.27
N SER A 146 3.86 -10.36 4.19
CA SER A 146 3.79 -10.72 5.61
C SER A 146 3.95 -9.52 6.54
N LYS A 147 3.27 -9.53 7.69
CA LYS A 147 3.37 -8.47 8.71
C LYS A 147 3.09 -7.06 8.13
N VAL A 148 2.11 -6.93 7.23
CA VAL A 148 1.73 -5.64 6.65
C VAL A 148 0.60 -5.02 7.48
N THR A 149 0.70 -3.72 7.73
CA THR A 149 -0.32 -2.91 8.40
C THR A 149 -0.91 -1.93 7.39
N PHE A 150 -2.22 -2.01 7.16
CA PHE A 150 -2.95 -1.04 6.33
C PHE A 150 -3.61 0.02 7.21
N LEU A 151 -3.43 1.31 6.89
CA LEU A 151 -3.93 2.43 7.69
C LEU A 151 -4.79 3.37 6.83
N ASN A 152 -5.92 3.84 7.35
CA ASN A 152 -6.71 4.91 6.73
C ASN A 152 -7.07 4.69 5.24
N MET A 153 -7.21 3.42 4.84
CA MET A 153 -7.58 3.00 3.49
C MET A 153 -8.94 3.59 3.10
N LYS A 154 -9.00 4.32 1.99
CA LYS A 154 -10.23 4.91 1.45
C LYS A 154 -10.47 4.44 0.03
N GLY A 155 -11.73 4.18 -0.32
CA GLY A 155 -12.09 3.76 -1.67
C GLY A 155 -13.59 3.45 -1.80
N THR A 156 -14.00 3.11 -3.02
CA THR A 156 -15.35 2.61 -3.31
C THR A 156 -15.24 1.28 -4.03
N SER A 157 -16.08 0.30 -3.69
CA SER A 157 -16.13 -0.98 -4.40
C SER A 157 -17.37 -1.03 -5.28
N ARG A 158 -17.19 -1.48 -6.52
CA ARG A 158 -18.30 -1.76 -7.45
C ARG A 158 -19.00 -3.09 -7.12
N THR A 159 -18.41 -3.90 -6.26
CA THR A 159 -18.92 -5.22 -5.87
C THR A 159 -19.17 -5.26 -4.36
N GLN A 160 -19.91 -6.27 -3.91
CA GLN A 160 -20.11 -6.49 -2.47
C GLN A 160 -18.82 -6.93 -1.74
N SER A 161 -17.82 -7.40 -2.48
CA SER A 161 -16.50 -7.71 -1.94
C SER A 161 -15.68 -6.43 -1.85
N VAL A 162 -15.37 -6.00 -0.62
CA VAL A 162 -14.51 -4.83 -0.36
C VAL A 162 -13.03 -5.23 -0.27
N VAL A 163 -12.75 -6.43 0.25
CA VAL A 163 -11.41 -7.03 0.30
C VAL A 163 -11.53 -8.50 -0.09
N SER A 164 -10.66 -8.95 -0.99
CA SER A 164 -10.56 -10.36 -1.38
C SER A 164 -9.09 -10.76 -1.40
N LEU A 165 -8.72 -11.72 -0.54
CA LEU A 165 -7.37 -12.29 -0.50
C LEU A 165 -7.40 -13.63 -1.25
N ILE A 166 -6.96 -13.60 -2.51
CA ILE A 166 -6.94 -14.79 -3.37
C ILE A 166 -5.49 -15.23 -3.52
N CYS A 167 -5.19 -16.41 -2.97
CA CYS A 167 -3.85 -16.98 -2.98
C CYS A 167 -3.67 -17.93 -4.16
N SER A 168 -2.47 -17.98 -4.71
CA SER A 168 -2.18 -18.89 -5.82
C SER A 168 -2.01 -20.34 -5.31
N LYS A 169 -2.39 -21.32 -6.12
CA LYS A 169 -2.19 -22.75 -5.77
C LYS A 169 -0.71 -23.12 -5.64
N GLY A 170 0.16 -22.50 -6.44
CA GLY A 170 1.62 -22.76 -6.43
C GLY A 170 2.38 -22.05 -5.30
N SER A 171 1.76 -21.07 -4.66
CA SER A 171 2.30 -20.35 -3.49
C SER A 171 1.11 -19.92 -2.63
N PRO A 172 0.53 -20.86 -1.85
CA PRO A 172 -0.63 -20.59 -1.02
C PRO A 172 -0.29 -19.57 0.06
N CYS A 173 -1.29 -18.81 0.51
CA CYS A 173 -1.09 -17.94 1.66
C CYS A 173 -0.80 -18.80 2.89
N GLU A 174 0.20 -18.42 3.66
CA GLU A 174 0.40 -18.97 4.99
C GLU A 174 -0.71 -18.40 5.88
N GLU A 175 -1.59 -19.27 6.40
CA GLU A 175 -2.57 -18.90 7.42
C GLU A 175 -1.84 -18.56 8.72
N GLY A 176 -1.28 -17.35 8.79
CA GLY A 176 -0.92 -16.75 10.06
C GLY A 176 -2.18 -16.45 10.87
N PRO A 177 -2.06 -16.03 12.15
CA PRO A 177 -3.18 -15.50 12.91
C PRO A 177 -3.59 -14.16 12.30
N ALA A 178 -4.24 -14.19 11.14
CA ALA A 178 -4.93 -13.03 10.61
C ALA A 178 -5.86 -12.56 11.74
N LYS A 179 -5.75 -11.29 12.10
CA LYS A 179 -6.63 -10.64 13.07
C LYS A 179 -7.24 -9.47 12.34
N SER A 180 -8.55 -9.47 12.26
CA SER A 180 -9.33 -8.40 11.66
C SER A 180 -10.08 -7.71 12.79
N SER A 181 -9.72 -6.46 13.06
CA SER A 181 -10.39 -5.59 14.01
C SER A 181 -10.92 -4.37 13.25
N CYS A 182 -12.03 -3.82 13.73
CA CYS A 182 -12.70 -2.69 13.12
C CYS A 182 -13.10 -1.73 14.23
N GLU A 183 -12.73 -0.46 14.08
CA GLU A 183 -13.17 0.61 14.97
C GLU A 183 -13.91 1.66 14.13
N ASN A 184 -15.05 2.16 14.62
CA ASN A 184 -15.83 3.22 13.99
C ASN A 184 -16.30 2.95 12.55
N ILE A 185 -16.39 1.67 12.16
CA ILE A 185 -16.91 1.24 10.86
C ILE A 185 -18.01 0.18 11.06
N LYS A 186 -19.12 0.30 10.32
CA LYS A 186 -20.24 -0.66 10.29
C LYS A 186 -20.30 -1.37 8.93
N PRO A 187 -19.35 -2.26 8.63
CA PRO A 187 -19.32 -2.94 7.35
C PRO A 187 -20.46 -3.98 7.27
N ASN A 188 -21.13 -4.04 6.11
CA ASN A 188 -22.14 -5.05 5.82
C ASN A 188 -21.47 -6.21 5.05
N PHE A 189 -21.42 -7.40 5.65
CA PHE A 189 -20.74 -8.57 5.08
C PHE A 189 -21.72 -9.69 4.73
N LYS A 190 -21.40 -10.44 3.66
CA LYS A 190 -22.04 -11.71 3.31
C LYS A 190 -20.95 -12.74 2.92
N GLY A 191 -21.11 -14.00 3.33
CA GLY A 191 -20.16 -15.09 3.04
C GLY A 191 -19.26 -15.50 4.22
N LYS A 192 -18.54 -16.63 4.08
CA LYS A 192 -17.65 -17.18 5.14
C LYS A 192 -16.43 -16.28 5.33
N GLN A 193 -16.26 -15.77 6.54
CA GLN A 193 -15.10 -14.97 6.96
C GLN A 193 -14.13 -15.85 7.74
N SER A 194 -12.86 -15.88 7.35
CA SER A 194 -11.82 -16.63 8.07
C SER A 194 -10.52 -15.83 8.03
N PRO A 195 -10.17 -15.12 9.12
CA PRO A 195 -10.88 -15.01 10.41
C PRO A 195 -12.13 -14.13 10.31
N ALA A 196 -13.00 -14.19 11.31
CA ALA A 196 -14.16 -13.30 11.41
C ALA A 196 -13.70 -11.83 11.34
N ILE A 197 -14.11 -11.11 10.29
CA ILE A 197 -13.81 -9.68 10.14
C ILE A 197 -14.45 -8.91 11.30
N CYS A 198 -13.70 -7.95 11.85
CA CYS A 198 -14.11 -7.17 13.02
C CYS A 198 -14.37 -8.07 14.24
N SER A 199 -13.48 -9.02 14.51
CA SER A 199 -13.54 -9.82 15.74
C SER A 199 -13.56 -8.88 16.94
N ALA A 200 -14.72 -8.77 17.59
CA ALA A 200 -14.87 -7.90 18.75
C ALA A 200 -13.87 -8.34 19.83
N SER A 201 -12.83 -7.54 20.06
CA SER A 201 -12.09 -7.58 21.32
C SER A 201 -12.10 -6.19 21.94
N ALA A 202 -12.92 -6.07 23.00
CA ALA A 202 -12.87 -5.17 24.15
C ALA A 202 -12.00 -3.90 24.02
N SER A 203 -12.49 -2.68 24.23
CA SER A 203 -13.41 -2.25 25.30
C SER A 203 -13.94 -0.84 24.94
N ALA A 204 -15.25 -0.63 25.08
CA ALA A 204 -15.77 0.72 25.14
C ALA A 204 -15.31 1.35 26.47
N PRO A 205 -14.82 2.61 26.51
CA PRO A 205 -14.67 3.30 27.77
C PRO A 205 -16.06 3.45 28.40
N ALA A 206 -16.18 3.02 29.66
CA ALA A 206 -17.39 3.15 30.43
C ALA A 206 -17.85 4.61 30.44
N ALA A 207 -19.06 4.85 29.94
CA ALA A 207 -19.75 6.11 30.14
C ALA A 207 -19.93 6.31 31.65
N ALA A 208 -19.18 7.24 32.23
CA ALA A 208 -19.41 7.71 33.58
C ALA A 208 -20.77 8.41 33.62
N ALA A 209 -21.77 7.73 34.15
CA ALA A 209 -23.04 8.32 34.52
C ALA A 209 -22.79 9.31 35.66
N ALA A 210 -22.78 10.60 35.36
CA ALA A 210 -22.87 11.64 36.39
C ALA A 210 -24.30 11.70 36.90
N ALA A 211 -24.54 11.07 38.05
CA ALA A 211 -25.74 11.28 38.84
C ALA A 211 -25.71 12.70 39.44
N ALA A 212 -26.62 13.56 39.01
CA ALA A 212 -26.93 14.82 39.69
C ALA A 212 -28.06 14.55 40.70
N ALA A 213 -27.71 14.61 41.99
CA ALA A 213 -28.66 14.65 43.11
C ALA A 213 -29.30 16.06 43.21
N PRO A 214 -30.48 16.21 43.83
CA PRO A 214 -31.27 17.43 43.79
C PRO A 214 -30.78 18.47 44.82
N SER A 215 -30.68 19.74 44.44
CA SER A 215 -30.52 20.84 45.39
C SER A 215 -31.89 21.31 45.87
N SER A 216 -32.06 21.27 47.19
CA SER A 216 -33.16 21.78 47.98
C SER A 216 -33.36 23.30 47.85
N SER A 217 -34.61 23.69 48.04
CA SER A 217 -35.13 25.05 48.25
C SER A 217 -34.42 25.87 49.32
N SER A 218 -34.33 27.18 49.07
CA SER A 218 -34.58 28.26 50.03
C SER A 218 -35.07 29.48 49.27
#